data_AF-A0A3M3RJX6-F1
#
_entry.id   AF-A0A3M3RJX6-F1
#
_cell.length_a   1.000
_cell.length_b   1.000
_cell.length_c   1.000
_cell.angle_alpha   90.00
_cell.angle_beta   90.00
_cell.angle_gamma   90.00
#
_symmetry.space_group_name_H-M   'P 1'
#
loop_
_entity.id
_entity.type
_entity.pdbx_description
1 polymer ?
#
loop_
_entity_poly.entity_id
_entity_poly.type
_entity_poly.pdbx_seq_one_letter_code
_entity_poly.pdbx_strand_id
1 'polypeptide(L)'
;MWGRGGRRFACSRGQSSSRRPISVGCQPSWRRTAHRAAYSAPTKRRPLSGHHMTPNAELYNPSTEYADKLISRIGQTPSWIAKRIGVTDKRIRYILDGERTVKGETTPIQMTYTEQFALECLVAEAIALRR
;
A
#
# COMPACT_ATOMS: atom_id res chain seq x y z
N MET A 1 13.77 -26.20 52.18
CA MET A 1 14.28 -27.59 52.30
C MET A 1 14.02 -28.32 50.99
N TRP A 2 15.08 -28.87 50.40
CA TRP A 2 15.21 -30.05 49.51
C TRP A 2 14.05 -30.42 48.56
N GLY A 3 14.25 -30.63 47.24
CA GLY A 3 15.47 -30.67 46.46
C GLY A 3 15.35 -31.52 45.19
N ARG A 4 16.50 -31.68 44.52
CA ARG A 4 16.93 -32.77 43.61
C ARG A 4 16.10 -32.98 42.32
N GLY A 5 16.69 -33.15 41.15
CA GLY A 5 18.09 -33.31 40.79
C GLY A 5 18.24 -33.57 39.30
N GLY A 6 19.41 -33.22 38.77
CA GLY A 6 19.84 -33.71 37.46
C GLY A 6 20.27 -35.18 37.51
N ARG A 7 20.33 -35.80 36.33
CA ARG A 7 21.47 -36.56 35.79
C ARG A 7 21.05 -37.09 34.40
N ARG A 8 21.74 -36.83 33.27
CA ARG A 8 23.11 -37.15 32.83
C ARG A 8 23.19 -38.54 32.13
N PHE A 9 23.91 -38.56 30.99
CA PHE A 9 24.48 -39.69 30.23
C PHE A 9 23.53 -40.56 29.38
N ALA A 10 23.93 -41.20 28.27
CA ALA A 10 24.99 -41.07 27.26
C ALA A 10 24.94 -42.32 26.35
N CYS A 11 25.65 -42.25 25.21
CA CYS A 11 26.16 -43.37 24.40
C CYS A 11 25.09 -44.23 23.69
N SER A 12 25.24 -44.57 22.41
CA SER A 12 26.32 -45.46 21.98
C SER A 12 26.54 -45.46 20.47
N ARG A 13 27.81 -45.60 20.09
CA ARG A 13 28.31 -45.97 18.76
C ARG A 13 27.87 -47.40 18.40
N GLY A 14 27.69 -47.66 17.11
CA GLY A 14 27.69 -48.98 16.49
C GLY A 14 27.55 -48.81 14.98
N GLN A 15 28.66 -48.68 14.24
CA GLN A 15 29.40 -49.73 13.53
C GLN A 15 28.75 -50.19 12.21
N SER A 16 29.47 -49.87 11.13
CA SER A 16 29.87 -50.75 10.01
C SER A 16 28.80 -51.51 9.22
N SER A 17 28.72 -51.27 7.91
CA SER A 17 29.27 -52.19 6.89
C SER A 17 28.71 -51.94 5.47
N SER A 18 29.63 -52.06 4.50
CA SER A 18 29.44 -52.60 3.14
C SER A 18 28.58 -51.89 2.07
N ARG A 19 29.31 -51.30 1.11
CA ARG A 19 29.23 -51.50 -0.36
C ARG A 19 27.84 -51.55 -1.02
N ARG A 20 27.54 -50.56 -1.88
CA ARG A 20 27.44 -50.68 -3.35
C ARG A 20 27.15 -49.29 -3.98
N PRO A 21 27.61 -49.04 -5.23
CA PRO A 21 27.46 -47.75 -5.88
C PRO A 21 26.06 -47.63 -6.50
N ILE A 22 25.41 -46.48 -6.32
CA ILE A 22 24.13 -46.19 -6.97
C ILE A 22 24.42 -45.23 -8.13
N SER A 23 24.47 -45.79 -9.33
CA SER A 23 24.32 -45.04 -10.57
C SER A 23 22.90 -44.51 -10.71
N VAL A 24 22.76 -43.50 -11.57
CA VAL A 24 21.56 -42.95 -12.18
C VAL A 24 20.62 -42.08 -11.31
N GLY A 25 20.99 -40.80 -11.26
CA GLY A 25 20.12 -39.66 -11.53
C GLY A 25 18.62 -39.81 -11.26
N CYS A 26 18.21 -39.53 -10.03
CA CYS A 26 16.83 -39.13 -9.74
C CYS A 26 16.67 -37.63 -10.02
N GLN A 27 16.04 -37.29 -11.15
CA GLN A 27 15.53 -35.95 -11.38
C GLN A 27 14.51 -35.56 -10.30
N PRO A 28 14.57 -34.34 -9.72
CA PRO A 28 13.54 -33.85 -8.81
C PRO A 28 12.18 -33.73 -9.49
N SER A 29 11.16 -34.32 -8.88
CA SER A 29 9.79 -34.50 -9.34
C SER A 29 8.90 -33.24 -9.30
N TRP A 30 9.46 -32.05 -9.50
CA TRP A 30 8.69 -30.78 -9.49
C TRP A 30 7.96 -30.48 -10.80
N ARG A 31 7.74 -31.48 -11.68
CA ARG A 31 6.71 -31.38 -12.72
C ARG A 31 5.35 -31.67 -12.10
N ARG A 32 4.67 -30.62 -11.64
CA ARG A 32 3.21 -30.66 -11.52
C ARG A 32 2.60 -29.29 -11.86
N THR A 33 1.83 -29.34 -12.94
CA THR A 33 0.75 -28.41 -13.31
C THR A 33 1.19 -27.04 -13.81
N ALA A 34 1.32 -26.91 -15.13
CA ALA A 34 1.11 -25.62 -15.79
C ALA A 34 -0.33 -25.16 -15.46
N HIS A 35 -0.45 -24.20 -14.54
CA HIS A 35 -1.69 -23.43 -14.45
C HIS A 35 -1.86 -22.72 -15.78
N ARG A 36 -2.80 -23.24 -16.57
CA ARG A 36 -3.45 -22.56 -17.69
C ARG A 36 -3.72 -21.13 -17.23
N ALA A 37 -2.86 -20.20 -17.67
CA ALA A 37 -3.08 -18.78 -17.47
C ALA A 37 -4.40 -18.46 -18.18
N ALA A 38 -5.47 -18.38 -17.40
CA ALA A 38 -6.74 -17.90 -17.88
C ALA A 38 -6.48 -16.48 -18.40
N TYR A 39 -6.70 -16.29 -19.69
CA TYR A 39 -6.78 -15.00 -20.33
C TYR A 39 -7.67 -14.08 -19.49
N SER A 40 -7.08 -13.19 -18.70
CA SER A 40 -7.75 -11.92 -18.44
C SER A 40 -7.52 -11.13 -19.71
N ALA A 41 -8.56 -11.07 -20.55
CA ALA A 41 -8.59 -10.19 -21.70
C ALA A 41 -8.02 -8.82 -21.30
N PRO A 42 -7.25 -8.13 -22.16
CA PRO A 42 -6.90 -6.75 -21.88
C PRO A 42 -8.22 -6.01 -21.78
N THR A 43 -8.65 -5.69 -20.55
CA THR A 43 -9.78 -4.80 -20.31
C THR A 43 -9.50 -3.60 -21.18
N LYS A 44 -10.29 -3.40 -22.24
CA LYS A 44 -10.14 -2.30 -23.18
C LYS A 44 -9.88 -1.08 -22.32
N ARG A 45 -8.63 -0.59 -22.31
CA ARG A 45 -8.31 0.69 -21.72
C ARG A 45 -9.13 1.63 -22.56
N ARG A 46 -10.31 2.03 -22.06
CA ARG A 46 -11.03 3.17 -22.60
C ARG A 46 -9.96 4.25 -22.71
N PRO A 47 -9.74 4.86 -23.88
CA PRO A 47 -8.89 6.03 -23.92
C PRO A 47 -9.49 6.96 -22.87
N LEU A 48 -8.70 7.27 -21.85
CA LEU A 48 -9.07 8.28 -20.87
C LEU A 48 -9.08 9.59 -21.67
N SER A 49 -10.18 9.85 -22.36
CA SER A 49 -10.54 11.17 -22.86
C SER A 49 -10.96 11.99 -21.64
N GLY A 50 -10.06 12.12 -20.68
CA GLY A 50 -10.24 12.77 -19.40
C GLY A 50 -8.94 13.49 -19.11
N HIS A 51 -9.03 14.79 -18.88
CA HIS A 51 -7.91 15.72 -18.71
C HIS A 51 -6.63 15.05 -18.18
N HIS A 52 -5.60 14.98 -19.02
CA HIS A 52 -4.27 14.58 -18.58
C HIS A 52 -3.75 15.72 -17.70
N MET A 53 -3.98 15.62 -16.40
CA MET A 53 -3.42 16.55 -15.43
C MET A 53 -1.92 16.32 -15.42
N THR A 54 -1.17 17.28 -15.96
CA THR A 54 0.29 17.25 -15.88
C THR A 54 0.69 17.86 -14.54
N PRO A 55 1.42 17.14 -13.68
CA PRO A 55 1.89 17.69 -12.43
C PRO A 55 2.84 18.87 -12.72
N ASN A 56 2.47 20.08 -12.30
CA ASN A 56 3.34 21.25 -12.29
C ASN A 56 3.55 21.76 -10.85
N ALA A 57 4.79 21.70 -10.37
CA ALA A 57 5.16 22.14 -9.02
C ALA A 57 5.04 23.67 -8.82
N GLU A 58 5.07 24.46 -9.89
CA GLU A 58 4.87 25.92 -9.81
C GLU A 58 3.44 26.30 -9.40
N LEU A 59 2.49 25.38 -9.54
CA LEU A 59 1.09 25.56 -9.13
C LEU A 59 0.84 25.13 -7.68
N TYR A 60 1.88 24.81 -6.92
CA TYR A 60 1.75 24.38 -5.54
C TYR A 60 1.18 25.50 -4.66
N ASN A 61 0.04 25.22 -4.04
CA ASN A 61 -0.65 26.11 -3.12
C ASN A 61 -1.03 25.35 -1.84
N PRO A 62 -0.23 25.47 -0.76
CA PRO A 62 -0.48 24.77 0.50
C PRO A 62 -1.58 25.40 1.37
N SER A 63 -2.33 26.38 0.88
CA SER A 63 -3.38 27.05 1.68
C SER A 63 -4.56 26.11 1.98
N THR A 64 -5.07 26.21 3.21
CA THR A 64 -6.27 25.49 3.66
C THR A 64 -7.51 25.88 2.85
N GLU A 65 -7.64 27.16 2.50
CA GLU A 65 -8.69 27.68 1.63
C GLU A 65 -8.71 27.01 0.25
N TYR A 66 -7.54 26.70 -0.31
CA TYR A 66 -7.46 26.01 -1.58
C TYR A 66 -7.92 24.56 -1.44
N ALA A 67 -7.50 23.86 -0.39
CA ALA A 67 -7.96 22.51 -0.09
C ALA A 67 -9.49 22.44 0.10
N ASP A 68 -10.07 23.41 0.82
CA ASP A 68 -11.52 23.50 1.03
C ASP A 68 -12.28 23.71 -0.28
N LYS A 69 -11.78 24.58 -1.17
CA LYS A 69 -12.34 24.77 -2.52
C LYS A 69 -12.31 23.48 -3.35
N LEU A 70 -11.24 22.70 -3.27
CA LEU A 70 -11.13 21.42 -3.98
C LEU A 70 -12.16 20.41 -3.44
N ILE A 71 -12.25 20.26 -2.12
CA ILE A 71 -13.19 19.33 -1.46
C ILE A 71 -14.64 19.72 -1.76
N SER A 72 -14.96 21.01 -1.72
CA SER A 72 -16.27 21.55 -2.08
C SER A 72 -16.65 21.25 -3.53
N ARG A 73 -15.69 21.33 -4.47
CA ARG A 73 -15.94 20.98 -5.88
C ARG A 73 -16.23 19.51 -6.08
N ILE A 74 -15.52 18.62 -5.37
CA ILE A 74 -15.76 17.17 -5.39
C ILE A 74 -17.18 16.88 -4.86
N GLY A 75 -17.58 17.53 -3.77
CA GLY A 75 -18.90 17.35 -3.14
C GLY A 75 -19.06 16.00 -2.46
N GLN A 76 -17.96 15.42 -1.95
CA GLN A 76 -17.94 14.14 -1.25
C GLN A 76 -17.37 14.30 0.16
N THR A 77 -17.60 13.31 1.01
CA THR A 77 -17.12 13.33 2.40
C THR A 77 -15.59 13.19 2.48
N PRO A 78 -14.93 13.77 3.51
CA PRO A 78 -13.49 13.59 3.74
C PRO A 78 -13.07 12.12 3.79
N SER A 79 -13.92 11.25 4.35
CA SER A 79 -13.66 9.80 4.43
C SER A 79 -13.66 9.12 3.06
N TRP A 80 -14.50 9.59 2.14
CA TRP A 80 -14.53 9.10 0.76
C TRP A 80 -13.26 9.51 0.01
N ILE A 81 -12.85 10.77 0.17
CA ILE A 81 -11.66 11.35 -0.46
C ILE A 81 -10.39 10.64 0.05
N ALA A 82 -10.28 10.46 1.36
CA ALA A 82 -9.16 9.79 2.00
C ALA A 82 -8.92 8.37 1.44
N LYS A 83 -10.00 7.59 1.25
CA LYS A 83 -9.94 6.24 0.66
C LYS A 83 -9.44 6.25 -0.79
N ARG A 84 -9.76 7.29 -1.56
CA ARG A 84 -9.39 7.41 -2.97
C ARG A 84 -7.94 7.85 -3.16
N ILE A 85 -7.45 8.76 -2.32
CA ILE A 85 -6.06 9.27 -2.39
C ILE A 85 -5.09 8.32 -1.65
N GLY A 86 -5.59 7.49 -0.74
CA GLY A 86 -4.75 6.60 0.07
C GLY A 86 -4.16 7.27 1.32
N VAL A 87 -4.79 8.33 1.81
CA VAL A 87 -4.42 9.01 3.07
C VAL A 87 -5.41 8.64 4.17
N THR A 88 -5.04 8.91 5.42
CA THR A 88 -5.99 8.74 6.53
C THR A 88 -7.04 9.84 6.52
N ASP A 89 -8.26 9.52 6.93
CA ASP A 89 -9.33 10.52 7.04
C ASP A 89 -8.95 11.68 7.99
N LYS A 90 -8.22 11.39 9.06
CA LYS A 90 -7.65 12.42 9.96
C LYS A 90 -6.71 13.38 9.23
N ARG A 91 -5.93 12.90 8.24
CA ARG A 91 -5.01 13.75 7.47
C ARG A 91 -5.78 14.80 6.68
N ILE A 92 -6.89 14.44 6.03
CA ILE A 92 -7.74 15.39 5.30
C ILE A 92 -8.31 16.45 6.26
N ARG A 93 -8.75 16.05 7.45
CA ARG A 93 -9.25 17.00 8.45
C ARG A 93 -8.18 17.97 8.93
N TYR A 94 -6.97 17.50 9.23
CA TYR A 94 -5.88 18.39 9.65
C TYR A 94 -5.42 19.34 8.53
N ILE A 95 -5.51 18.91 7.27
CA ILE A 95 -5.24 19.80 6.12
C ILE A 95 -6.29 20.91 6.02
N LEU A 96 -7.55 20.61 6.32
CA LEU A 96 -8.62 21.61 6.36
C LEU A 96 -8.47 22.57 7.54
N ASP A 97 -8.12 22.03 8.70
CA ASP A 97 -7.92 22.79 9.95
C ASP A 97 -6.65 23.64 9.89
N GLY A 98 -5.64 23.23 9.10
CA GLY A 98 -4.34 23.89 8.98
C GLY A 98 -3.40 23.63 10.15
N GLU A 99 -3.88 22.96 11.20
CA GLU A 99 -3.12 22.68 12.40
C GLU A 99 -3.46 21.30 12.97
N ARG A 100 -2.59 20.85 13.86
CA ARG A 100 -2.76 19.62 14.62
C ARG A 100 -2.23 19.82 16.01
N THR A 101 -3.12 19.74 17.00
CA THR A 101 -2.73 19.70 18.41
C THR A 101 -2.46 18.27 18.86
N VAL A 102 -1.26 18.02 19.38
CA VAL A 102 -0.89 16.74 20.02
C VAL A 102 -0.28 17.05 21.36
N LYS A 103 -0.86 16.49 22.44
CA LYS A 103 -0.35 16.67 23.81
C LYS A 103 -0.17 18.14 24.22
N GLY A 104 -0.99 19.05 23.70
CA GLY A 104 -0.92 20.48 23.99
C GLY A 104 0.02 21.29 23.08
N GLU A 105 0.76 20.63 22.19
CA GLU A 105 1.57 21.31 21.17
C GLU A 105 0.79 21.40 19.85
N THR A 106 0.56 22.62 19.38
CA THR A 106 -0.05 22.87 18.07
C THR A 106 1.03 22.91 17.01
N THR A 107 0.96 21.96 16.07
CA THR A 107 1.86 21.88 14.93
C THR A 107 1.12 22.30 13.67
N PRO A 108 1.66 23.24 12.86
CA PRO A 108 1.02 23.62 11.62
C PRO A 108 1.08 22.44 10.64
N ILE A 109 -0.05 22.14 10.01
CA ILE A 109 -0.18 21.09 9.01
C ILE A 109 -0.41 21.76 7.66
N GLN A 110 0.53 21.53 6.76
CA GLN A 110 0.41 21.93 5.37
C GLN A 110 0.07 20.73 4.49
N MET A 111 -0.74 21.00 3.47
CA MET A 111 -1.00 20.07 2.38
C MET A 111 0.26 19.92 1.55
N THR A 112 0.70 18.69 1.27
CA THR A 112 1.82 18.46 0.37
C THR A 112 1.39 18.61 -1.09
N TYR A 113 2.35 18.87 -1.98
CA TYR A 113 2.10 18.95 -3.41
C TYR A 113 1.41 17.69 -3.98
N THR A 114 1.80 16.52 -3.48
CA THR A 114 1.19 15.24 -3.88
C THR A 114 -0.28 15.14 -3.46
N GLU A 115 -0.64 15.64 -2.28
CA GLU A 115 -2.01 15.68 -1.77
C GLU A 115 -2.85 16.65 -2.60
N GLN A 116 -2.31 17.82 -2.92
CA GLN A 116 -2.95 18.80 -3.80
C GLN A 116 -3.25 18.18 -5.17
N PHE A 117 -2.24 17.63 -5.83
CA PHE A 117 -2.39 17.09 -7.18
C PHE A 117 -3.41 15.95 -7.22
N ALA A 118 -3.43 15.10 -6.19
CA ALA A 118 -4.42 14.03 -6.09
C ALA A 118 -5.85 14.55 -5.92
N LEU A 119 -6.06 15.60 -5.12
CA LEU A 119 -7.36 16.28 -4.99
C LEU A 119 -7.79 16.91 -6.30
N GLU A 120 -6.88 17.56 -7.02
CA GLU A 120 -7.15 18.16 -8.33
C GLU A 120 -7.54 17.10 -9.38
N CYS A 121 -6.90 15.93 -9.36
CA CYS A 121 -7.30 14.79 -10.19
C CYS A 121 -8.72 14.32 -9.88
N LEU A 122 -9.08 14.24 -8.59
CA LEU A 122 -10.44 13.85 -8.18
C LEU A 122 -11.49 14.91 -8.56
N VAL A 123 -11.14 16.20 -8.52
CA VAL A 123 -12.00 17.26 -9.02
C VAL A 123 -12.25 17.09 -10.52
N ALA A 124 -11.19 16.84 -11.30
CA ALA A 124 -11.33 16.60 -12.74
C ALA A 124 -12.19 15.36 -13.04
N GLU A 125 -12.02 14.26 -12.28
CA GLU A 125 -12.88 13.07 -12.36
C GLU A 125 -14.34 13.42 -12.03
N ALA A 126 -14.58 14.14 -10.93
CA ALA A 126 -15.93 14.55 -10.51
C ALA A 126 -16.61 15.45 -11.55
N ILE A 127 -15.87 16.35 -12.20
CA ILE A 127 -16.39 17.19 -13.29
C ILE A 127 -16.69 16.35 -14.53
N ALA A 128 -15.82 15.40 -14.89
CA ALA A 128 -16.01 14.52 -16.03
C ALA A 128 -17.23 13.60 -15.85
N LEU A 129 -17.53 13.17 -14.62
CA LEU A 129 -18.70 12.35 -14.29
C LEU A 129 -20.03 13.13 -14.29
N ARG A 130 -19.99 14.45 -14.14
CA ARG A 130 -21.18 15.33 -14.17
C ARG A 130 -21.59 15.75 -15.59
N ARG A 131 -20.77 15.44 -16.60
CA ARG A 131 -21.05 15.67 -18.02
C ARG A 131 -21.77 14.47 -18.62
#